data_AF-A0A7D9EF43-F1
#
_entry.id   AF-A0A7D9EF43-F1
#
_cell.length_a   1.000
_cell.length_b   1.000
_cell.length_c   1.000
_cell.angle_alpha   90.00
_cell.angle_beta   90.00
_cell.angle_gamma   90.00
#
_symmetry.space_group_name_H-M   'P 1'
#
loop_
_entity.id
_entity.type
_entity.pdbx_description
1 polymer ?
#
loop_
_entity_poly.entity_id
_entity_poly.type
_entity_poly.pdbx_seq_one_letter_code
_entity_poly.pdbx_strand_id
1 'polypeptide(L)'
;MSDLLDQANEVQEALGRQYGTPELDEDDLEAELDALGDDLAFDEDTSYLDEAEKAPTVPDTDLPEPSANRDGIKVDEFGLPELPQQTN
;
A
#
# COMPACT_ATOMS: atom_id res chain seq x y z
N MET A 1 -25.02 1.38 13.88
CA MET A 1 -24.22 0.46 14.71
C MET A 1 -23.45 -0.54 13.86
N SER A 2 -23.93 -0.91 12.64
CA SER A 2 -23.12 -1.64 11.65
C SER A 2 -21.85 -0.86 11.27
N ASP A 3 -21.97 0.40 10.84
CA ASP A 3 -20.83 1.22 10.42
C ASP A 3 -19.67 1.31 11.44
N LEU A 4 -19.98 1.34 12.74
CA LEU A 4 -18.95 1.38 13.79
C LEU A 4 -18.29 0.01 14.02
N LEU A 5 -19.00 -1.08 13.78
CA LEU A 5 -18.44 -2.43 13.81
C LEU A 5 -17.60 -2.71 12.57
N ASP A 6 -18.05 -2.24 11.41
CA ASP A 6 -17.34 -2.40 10.13
C ASP A 6 -16.02 -1.62 10.15
N GLN A 7 -16.03 -0.36 10.64
CA GLN A 7 -14.80 0.44 10.83
C GLN A 7 -13.83 -0.20 11.84
N ALA A 8 -14.34 -0.84 12.90
CA ALA A 8 -13.48 -1.50 13.87
C ALA A 8 -12.78 -2.75 13.28
N ASN A 9 -13.47 -3.48 12.40
CA ASN A 9 -12.90 -4.64 11.71
C ASN A 9 -11.81 -4.21 10.71
N GLU A 10 -12.04 -3.15 9.93
CA GLU A 10 -11.04 -2.60 9.00
C GLU A 10 -9.77 -2.15 9.73
N VAL A 11 -9.92 -1.45 10.86
CA VAL A 11 -8.78 -1.03 11.69
C VAL A 11 -8.02 -2.24 12.24
N GLN A 12 -8.71 -3.30 12.67
CA GLN A 12 -8.06 -4.53 13.13
C GLN A 12 -7.30 -5.23 11.99
N GLU A 13 -7.85 -5.26 10.78
CA GLU A 13 -7.18 -5.82 9.62
C GLU A 13 -5.93 -5.01 9.24
N ALA A 14 -6.06 -3.68 9.17
CA ALA A 14 -4.97 -2.78 8.84
C ALA A 14 -3.84 -2.86 9.88
N LEU A 15 -4.15 -2.90 11.18
CA LEU A 15 -3.18 -3.07 12.26
C LEU A 15 -2.59 -4.50 12.31
N GLY A 16 -3.29 -5.49 11.74
CA GLY A 16 -2.79 -6.84 11.55
C GLY A 16 -1.70 -6.94 10.49
N ARG A 17 -1.58 -5.94 9.61
CA ARG A 17 -0.49 -5.84 8.63
C ARG A 17 0.76 -5.36 9.34
N GLN A 18 1.77 -6.21 9.40
CA GLN A 18 3.02 -5.92 10.09
C GLN A 18 3.99 -5.17 9.17
N TYR A 19 4.10 -3.86 9.35
CA TYR A 19 5.16 -3.03 8.77
C TYR A 19 6.24 -2.83 9.84
N GLY A 20 7.19 -3.76 9.91
CA GLY A 20 8.31 -3.64 10.86
C GLY A 20 9.24 -2.51 10.46
N THR A 21 9.45 -1.56 11.37
CA THR A 21 10.48 -0.51 11.23
C THR A 21 11.74 -0.97 11.98
N PRO A 22 12.95 -0.86 11.38
CA PRO A 22 14.20 -1.13 12.11
C PRO A 22 14.44 -0.10 13.21
N GLU A 23 15.42 -0.36 14.08
CA GLU A 23 15.92 0.66 15.00
C GLU A 23 16.57 1.79 14.18
N LEU A 24 16.05 3.01 14.35
CA LEU A 24 16.53 4.23 13.71
C LEU A 24 16.90 5.23 14.81
N ASP A 25 17.79 6.17 14.50
CA ASP A 25 18.09 7.28 15.39
C ASP A 25 16.92 8.28 15.34
N GLU A 26 16.19 8.43 16.45
CA GLU A 26 15.00 9.29 16.51
C GLU A 26 15.35 10.78 16.33
N ASP A 27 16.49 11.23 16.85
CA ASP A 27 16.92 12.64 16.77
C ASP A 27 17.32 13.00 15.33
N ASP A 28 17.97 12.08 14.63
CA ASP A 28 18.35 12.25 13.21
C ASP A 28 17.12 12.18 12.31
N LEU A 29 16.22 11.21 12.55
CA LEU A 29 14.96 11.06 11.81
C LEU A 29 14.07 12.30 11.94
N GLU A 30 13.95 12.87 13.13
CA GLU A 30 13.17 14.10 13.34
C GLU A 30 13.76 15.27 12.56
N ALA A 31 15.09 15.43 12.57
CA ALA A 31 15.76 16.46 11.79
C ALA A 31 15.59 16.27 10.27
N GLU A 32 15.64 15.03 9.78
CA GLU A 32 15.38 14.71 8.38
C GLU A 32 13.92 14.99 7.97
N LEU A 33 12.95 14.64 8.81
CA LEU A 33 11.52 14.88 8.56
C LEU A 33 11.18 16.38 8.57
N ASP A 34 11.78 17.16 9.47
CA ASP A 34 11.64 18.62 9.48
C ASP A 34 12.17 19.24 8.19
N ALA A 35 13.36 18.83 7.74
CA ALA A 35 13.94 19.29 6.49
C ALA A 35 13.08 18.91 5.28
N LEU A 36 12.54 17.68 5.25
CA LEU A 36 11.62 17.23 4.21
C LEU A 36 10.31 18.03 4.22
N GLY A 37 9.81 18.41 5.40
CA GLY A 37 8.63 19.25 5.57
C GLY A 37 8.83 20.65 4.98
N ASP A 38 10.01 21.24 5.19
CA ASP A 38 10.40 22.51 4.56
C ASP A 38 10.45 22.38 3.03
N ASP A 39 11.10 21.33 2.51
CA ASP A 39 11.18 21.07 1.06
C ASP A 39 9.78 20.95 0.43
N LEU A 40 8.87 20.19 1.06
CA LEU A 40 7.49 20.03 0.60
C LEU A 40 6.70 21.35 0.65
N ALA A 41 6.96 22.21 1.65
CA ALA A 41 6.30 23.50 1.77
C ALA A 41 6.73 24.50 0.68
N PHE A 42 7.93 24.34 0.13
CA PHE A 42 8.42 25.13 -1.01
C PHE A 42 8.01 24.53 -2.36
N ASP A 43 7.53 23.30 -2.40
CA ASP A 43 7.02 22.67 -3.61
C ASP A 43 5.57 23.09 -3.90
N GLU A 44 5.32 23.59 -5.11
CA GLU A 44 3.97 23.93 -5.59
C GLU A 44 3.26 22.71 -6.19
N ASP A 45 3.97 21.61 -6.45
CA ASP A 45 3.40 20.40 -7.03
C ASP A 45 2.73 19.54 -5.95
N THR A 46 1.39 19.59 -5.92
CA THR A 46 0.57 18.74 -5.05
C THR A 46 -0.08 17.56 -5.78
N SER A 47 0.40 17.19 -6.96
CA SER A 47 -0.22 16.14 -7.79
C SER A 47 -0.23 14.76 -7.12
N TYR A 48 0.66 14.52 -6.16
CA TYR A 48 0.69 13.32 -5.33
C TYR A 48 -0.61 13.11 -4.53
N LEU A 49 -1.32 14.19 -4.15
CA LEU A 49 -2.61 14.09 -3.46
C LEU A 49 -3.69 13.53 -4.39
N ASP A 50 -3.75 14.04 -5.62
CA ASP A 50 -4.67 13.56 -6.66
C ASP A 50 -4.32 12.13 -7.10
N GLU A 51 -3.03 11.77 -7.12
CA GLU A 51 -2.57 10.42 -7.43
C GLU A 51 -2.95 9.43 -6.32
N ALA A 52 -2.80 9.81 -5.06
CA ALA A 52 -3.21 8.98 -3.91
C ALA A 52 -4.71 8.70 -3.91
N GLU A 53 -5.55 9.68 -4.29
CA GLU A 53 -7.00 9.48 -4.42
C GLU A 53 -7.37 8.56 -5.59
N LYS A 54 -6.57 8.56 -6.67
CA LYS A 54 -6.77 7.72 -7.86
C LYS A 54 -6.11 6.35 -7.74
N ALA A 55 -5.31 6.14 -6.69
CA ALA A 55 -4.62 4.89 -6.47
C ALA A 55 -5.66 3.75 -6.35
N PRO A 56 -5.39 2.57 -6.95
CA PRO A 56 -6.25 1.42 -6.78
C PRO A 56 -6.39 1.09 -5.29
N THR A 57 -7.62 0.89 -4.83
CA THR A 57 -7.85 0.40 -3.47
C THR A 57 -7.19 -0.97 -3.30
N VAL A 58 -6.62 -1.21 -2.12
CA VAL A 58 -6.20 -2.56 -1.74
C VAL A 58 -7.42 -3.48 -1.89
N PRO A 59 -7.33 -4.60 -2.60
CA PRO A 59 -8.48 -5.47 -2.76
C PRO A 59 -8.99 -5.89 -1.38
N ASP A 60 -10.26 -5.55 -1.10
CA ASP A 60 -11.00 -6.11 0.02
C ASP A 60 -10.93 -7.63 -0.09
N THR A 61 -10.73 -8.30 1.04
CA THR A 61 -10.34 -9.69 1.24
C THR A 61 -11.32 -10.74 0.66
N ASP A 62 -11.53 -10.69 -0.66
CA ASP A 62 -12.02 -11.75 -1.53
C ASP A 62 -11.00 -11.81 -2.68
N LEU A 63 -9.90 -12.53 -2.42
CA LEU A 63 -8.86 -12.80 -3.41
C LEU A 63 -9.53 -13.34 -4.68
N PRO A 64 -9.46 -12.62 -5.83
CA PRO A 64 -9.92 -13.18 -7.08
C PRO A 64 -9.05 -14.39 -7.42
N GLU A 65 -9.68 -15.52 -7.74
CA GLU A 65 -8.97 -16.70 -8.23
C GLU A 65 -8.01 -16.32 -9.37
N PRO A 66 -6.81 -16.92 -9.43
CA PRO A 66 -5.83 -16.63 -10.48
C PRO A 66 -6.52 -16.73 -11.85
N SER A 67 -6.44 -15.64 -12.61
CA SER A 67 -7.17 -15.48 -13.87
C SER A 67 -6.19 -15.26 -15.02
N ALA A 68 -6.65 -15.50 -16.25
CA ALA A 68 -5.86 -15.21 -17.43
C ALA A 68 -6.16 -13.79 -17.91
N ASN A 69 -5.11 -13.04 -18.27
CA ASN A 69 -5.29 -11.77 -18.97
C ASN A 69 -5.90 -12.00 -20.37
N ARG A 70 -6.23 -10.91 -21.08
CA ARG A 70 -6.88 -11.00 -22.41
C ARG A 70 -6.07 -11.78 -23.46
N ASP A 71 -4.77 -11.94 -23.21
CA ASP A 71 -3.81 -12.65 -24.04
C ASP A 71 -3.58 -14.11 -23.59
N GLY A 72 -4.35 -14.59 -22.60
CA GLY A 72 -4.30 -15.96 -22.11
C GLY A 72 -3.12 -16.26 -21.16
N ILE A 73 -2.38 -15.24 -20.72
CA ILE A 73 -1.28 -15.37 -19.78
C ILE A 73 -1.87 -15.41 -18.37
N LYS A 74 -1.50 -16.42 -17.58
CA LYS A 74 -1.87 -16.49 -16.17
C LYS A 74 -1.25 -15.33 -15.42
N VAL A 75 -2.10 -14.55 -14.77
CA VAL A 75 -1.68 -13.44 -13.93
C VAL A 75 -1.96 -13.78 -12.47
N ASP A 76 -1.06 -13.34 -11.60
CA ASP A 76 -1.21 -13.40 -10.16
C ASP A 76 -2.29 -12.42 -9.68
N GLU A 77 -2.48 -12.37 -8.37
CA GLU A 77 -3.51 -11.59 -7.68
C GLU A 77 -3.34 -10.07 -7.88
N PHE A 78 -2.18 -9.64 -8.37
CA PHE A 78 -1.86 -8.25 -8.68
C PHE A 78 -1.95 -7.95 -10.18
N GLY A 79 -2.39 -8.92 -11.00
CA GLY A 79 -2.45 -8.78 -12.45
C GLY A 79 -1.08 -8.84 -13.13
N LEU A 80 -0.03 -9.24 -12.40
CA LEU A 80 1.31 -9.44 -12.91
C LEU A 80 1.44 -10.87 -13.46
N PRO A 81 2.25 -11.12 -14.50
CA PRO A 81 2.45 -12.47 -15.00
C PRO A 81 3.01 -13.40 -13.90
N GLU A 82 2.42 -14.60 -13.74
CA GLU A 82 2.92 -15.60 -12.79
C GLU A 82 4.42 -15.87 -13.04
N LEU A 83 5.26 -15.60 -12.04
CA LEU A 83 6.68 -15.91 -12.12
C LEU A 83 6.88 -17.44 -12.15
N PRO A 84 7.80 -17.97 -12.98
CA PRO A 84 8.05 -19.41 -13.01
C PRO A 84 8.57 -19.87 -11.64
N GLN A 85 7.79 -20.71 -10.95
CA GLN A 85 8.21 -21.33 -9.70
C GLN A 85 9.45 -22.20 -9.97
N GLN A 86 10.63 -21.75 -9.50
CA GLN A 86 11.82 -22.57 -9.49
C GLN A 86 11.61 -23.71 -8.49
N THR A 87 11.34 -24.90 -9.02
CA THR A 87 11.31 -26.14 -8.25
C THR A 87 12.74 -26.54 -7.93
N ASN A 88 13.08 -26.64 -6.64
CA ASN A 88 14.29 -27.29 -6.14
C ASN A 88 13.92 -28.24 -5.00
#